data_AF-A0A0C2WU34-F1
#
_entry.id   AF-A0A0C2WU34-F1
#
_cell.length_a   1.000
_cell.length_b   1.000
_cell.length_c   1.000
_cell.angle_alpha   90.00
_cell.angle_beta   90.00
_cell.angle_gamma   90.00
#
_symmetry.space_group_name_H-M   'P 1'
#
loop_
_entity.id
_entity.type
_entity.pdbx_description
1 polymer ?
#
loop_
_entity_poly.entity_id
_entity_poly.type
_entity_poly.pdbx_seq_one_letter_code
_entity_poly.pdbx_strand_id
1 'polypeptide(L)'
;YTRSMLKCLLGYPLYNPKPFSELSEKYPRNGINVGDVGFVRGTGTFDFLFNICASQNGSINPPNLPDGFSLETSDHPATTNLEPLPPDTRLFQSPITKTSSGEYICEGSDGAVLELPKGAIQGEATNTRPFAKLAARNGVRWYEYTMTRGRDISNGSLYLITSVTKCAQWGIAVF
;
A
#
# COMPACT_ATOMS: atom_id res chain seq x y z
N TYR A 1 5.54 -10.87 -10.55
CA TYR A 1 4.34 -10.42 -9.81
C TYR A 1 3.95 -8.98 -10.12
N THR A 2 4.62 -7.96 -9.56
CA THR A 2 4.16 -6.55 -9.61
C THR A 2 3.90 -6.04 -11.03
N ARG A 3 4.83 -6.28 -11.96
CA ARG A 3 4.67 -5.93 -13.38
C ARG A 3 3.37 -6.47 -13.99
N SER A 4 3.03 -7.73 -13.73
CA SER A 4 1.84 -8.38 -14.27
C SER A 4 0.57 -7.84 -13.61
N MET A 5 0.59 -7.66 -12.28
CA MET A 5 -0.58 -7.19 -11.53
C MET A 5 -0.89 -5.69 -11.72
N LEU A 6 0.10 -4.86 -12.09
CA LEU A 6 -0.15 -3.46 -12.44
C LEU A 6 -1.11 -3.32 -13.64
N LYS A 7 -1.18 -4.33 -14.51
CA LYS A 7 -2.13 -4.37 -15.63
C LYS A 7 -3.60 -4.46 -15.17
N CYS A 8 -3.85 -4.88 -13.92
CA CYS A 8 -5.21 -4.90 -13.36
C CYS A 8 -5.72 -3.51 -12.97
N LEU A 9 -4.86 -2.49 -12.91
CA LEU A 9 -5.21 -1.09 -12.62
C LEU A 9 -5.91 -0.86 -11.26
N LEU A 10 -5.59 -1.68 -10.26
CA LEU A 10 -6.16 -1.61 -8.90
C LEU A 10 -5.16 -1.06 -7.85
N GLY A 11 -4.29 -0.13 -8.28
CA GLY A 11 -3.22 0.43 -7.45
C GLY A 11 -1.91 -0.37 -7.53
N TYR A 12 -1.01 -0.15 -6.57
CA TYR A 12 0.30 -0.81 -6.55
C TYR A 12 0.22 -2.18 -5.85
N PRO A 13 0.52 -3.29 -6.54
CA PRO A 13 0.41 -4.63 -5.98
C PRO A 13 1.62 -5.00 -5.11
N LEU A 14 1.36 -5.45 -3.89
CA LEU A 14 2.37 -5.98 -2.97
C LEU A 14 2.50 -7.49 -3.14
N TYR A 15 3.73 -7.97 -3.36
CA TYR A 15 3.99 -9.42 -3.42
C TYR A 15 3.83 -10.07 -2.04
N ASN A 16 4.12 -9.34 -0.96
CA ASN A 16 3.83 -9.76 0.39
C ASN A 16 3.01 -8.67 1.10
N PRO A 17 1.68 -8.77 1.13
CA PRO A 17 0.82 -7.73 1.70
C PRO A 17 0.77 -7.75 3.23
N LYS A 18 1.53 -8.64 3.90
CA LYS A 18 1.58 -8.70 5.36
C LYS A 18 2.12 -7.37 5.91
N PRO A 19 1.39 -6.71 6.84
CA PRO A 19 1.84 -5.47 7.47
C PRO A 19 3.22 -5.61 8.13
N PHE A 20 4.08 -4.61 7.93
CA PHE A 20 5.41 -4.57 8.50
C PHE A 20 5.77 -3.16 8.98
N SER A 21 6.30 -3.07 10.20
CA SER A 21 6.96 -1.87 10.72
C SER A 21 7.88 -2.25 11.88
N GLU A 22 9.09 -1.73 11.88
CA GLU A 22 9.98 -1.74 13.06
C GLU A 22 9.81 -0.48 13.92
N LEU A 23 9.07 0.51 13.42
CA LEU A 23 8.92 1.84 14.02
C LEU A 23 7.62 1.99 14.82
N SER A 24 6.71 1.01 14.71
CA SER A 24 5.39 1.06 15.35
C SER A 24 4.89 -0.32 15.73
N GLU A 25 4.67 -0.54 17.03
CA GLU A 25 4.10 -1.78 17.55
C GLU A 25 2.61 -1.95 17.20
N LYS A 26 1.91 -0.83 16.96
CA LYS A 26 0.48 -0.82 16.65
C LYS A 26 0.21 -1.06 15.16
N TYR A 27 1.14 -0.68 14.30
CA TYR A 27 0.97 -0.75 12.85
C TYR A 27 0.64 -2.15 12.31
N PRO A 28 1.27 -3.25 12.77
CA PRO A 28 0.97 -4.59 12.25
C PRO A 28 -0.49 -5.03 12.42
N ARG A 29 -1.22 -4.45 13.37
CA ARG A 29 -2.65 -4.76 13.60
C ARG A 29 -3.58 -4.05 12.62
N ASN A 30 -3.17 -2.88 12.12
CA ASN A 30 -4.02 -2.02 11.29
C ASN A 30 -3.69 -2.17 9.79
N GLY A 31 -2.44 -2.52 9.48
CA GLY A 31 -1.93 -2.54 8.12
C GLY A 31 -1.89 -1.15 7.48
N ILE A 32 -1.73 -1.14 6.16
CA ILE A 32 -1.53 0.08 5.37
C ILE A 32 -2.77 0.97 5.39
N ASN A 33 -2.62 2.26 5.69
CA ASN A 33 -3.70 3.24 5.71
C ASN A 33 -3.44 4.38 4.74
N VAL A 34 -4.51 5.07 4.36
CA VAL A 34 -4.40 6.37 3.69
C VAL A 34 -3.58 7.31 4.58
N GLY A 35 -2.62 8.00 3.95
CA GLY A 35 -1.68 8.91 4.61
C GLY A 35 -0.38 8.25 5.05
N ASP A 36 -0.24 6.93 4.95
CA ASP A 36 1.02 6.26 5.25
C ASP A 36 2.12 6.72 4.28
N VAL A 37 3.30 6.94 4.83
CA VAL A 37 4.56 7.15 4.11
C VAL A 37 5.45 5.96 4.38
N GLY A 38 6.02 5.40 3.32
CA GLY A 38 6.86 4.22 3.40
C GLY A 38 7.44 3.84 2.06
N PHE A 39 7.98 2.64 1.96
CA PHE A 39 8.53 2.11 0.71
C PHE A 39 8.30 0.61 0.60
N VAL A 40 8.37 0.08 -0.62
CA VAL A 40 8.26 -1.37 -0.86
C VAL A 40 9.65 -1.99 -0.81
N ARG A 41 9.87 -2.93 0.11
CA ARG A 41 11.13 -3.66 0.25
C ARG A 41 11.29 -4.65 -0.90
N GLY A 42 12.52 -5.12 -1.13
CA GLY A 42 12.79 -6.21 -2.09
C GLY A 42 12.04 -7.51 -1.78
N THR A 43 11.63 -7.70 -0.51
CA THR A 43 10.77 -8.81 -0.06
C THR A 43 9.29 -8.65 -0.47
N GLY A 44 8.91 -7.53 -1.08
CA GLY A 44 7.56 -7.24 -1.51
C GLY A 44 6.61 -6.73 -0.42
N THR A 45 7.10 -6.54 0.80
CA THR A 45 6.38 -5.92 1.92
C THR A 45 6.50 -4.41 1.89
N PHE A 46 5.45 -3.71 2.31
CA PHE A 46 5.51 -2.27 2.57
C PHE A 46 6.13 -2.02 3.96
N ASP A 47 7.19 -1.22 4.02
CA ASP A 47 7.84 -0.77 5.25
C ASP A 47 7.32 0.62 5.64
N PHE A 48 6.54 0.64 6.72
CA PHE A 48 5.92 1.86 7.22
C PHE A 48 6.90 2.74 8.01
N LEU A 49 6.89 4.03 7.69
CA LEU A 49 7.70 5.04 8.36
C LEU A 49 6.88 5.90 9.32
N PHE A 50 5.82 6.52 8.81
CA PHE A 50 4.89 7.37 9.55
C PHE A 50 3.62 7.60 8.71
N ASN A 51 2.58 8.17 9.31
CA ASN A 51 1.33 8.56 8.68
C ASN A 51 1.12 10.06 8.84
N ILE A 52 0.75 10.74 7.75
CA ILE A 52 0.58 12.21 7.73
C ILE A 52 -0.75 12.68 8.34
N CYS A 53 -1.70 11.76 8.54
CA CYS A 53 -3.04 12.00 9.10
C CYS A 53 -3.05 11.70 10.62
N ALA A 54 -2.17 12.36 11.37
CA ALA A 54 -1.88 12.07 12.77
C ALA A 54 -3.12 12.06 13.69
N SER A 55 -4.12 12.88 13.38
CA SER A 55 -5.36 13.01 14.15
C SER A 55 -6.35 11.84 13.96
N GLN A 56 -6.30 11.14 12.84
CA GLN A 56 -7.14 9.95 12.58
C GLN A 56 -6.47 8.66 13.06
N ASN A 57 -5.14 8.63 13.09
CA ASN A 57 -4.35 7.41 13.31
C ASN A 57 -3.57 7.45 14.63
N GLY A 58 -4.26 7.79 15.72
CA GLY A 58 -3.69 7.95 17.07
C GLY A 58 -2.56 6.97 17.40
N SER A 59 -1.37 7.52 17.72
CA SER A 59 -0.14 6.82 18.16
C SER A 59 0.47 5.74 17.25
N ILE A 60 0.02 5.56 15.99
CA ILE A 60 0.73 4.62 15.10
C ILE A 60 2.10 5.16 14.67
N ASN A 61 2.27 6.48 14.72
CA ASN A 61 3.52 7.12 14.36
C ASN A 61 4.61 6.87 15.40
N PRO A 62 5.87 6.67 14.96
CA PRO A 62 7.01 6.60 15.88
C PRO A 62 7.20 7.92 16.65
N PRO A 63 7.92 7.90 17.78
CA PRO A 63 8.14 9.09 18.59
C PRO A 63 8.98 10.17 17.90
N ASN A 64 9.96 9.80 17.06
CA ASN A 64 10.77 10.77 16.31
C ASN A 64 10.24 10.86 14.88
N LEU A 65 9.75 12.03 14.49
CA LEU A 65 9.14 12.28 13.18
C LEU A 65 9.91 13.38 12.44
N PRO A 66 9.93 13.37 11.09
CA PRO A 66 10.51 14.46 10.34
C PRO A 66 9.67 15.73 10.46
N ASP A 67 10.31 16.88 10.27
CA ASP A 67 9.60 18.15 10.13
C ASP A 67 8.61 18.10 8.96
N GLY A 68 7.44 18.72 9.14
CA GLY A 68 6.40 18.75 8.12
C GLY A 68 5.83 17.37 7.77
N PHE A 69 5.86 16.41 8.70
CA PHE A 69 5.28 15.08 8.48
C PHE A 69 3.75 15.10 8.39
N SER A 70 3.07 16.03 9.07
CA SER A 70 1.61 16.03 9.20
C SER A 70 0.92 17.05 8.32
N LEU A 71 -0.33 16.77 7.97
CA LEU A 71 -1.25 17.78 7.47
C LEU A 71 -1.64 18.72 8.61
N GLU A 72 -1.44 20.03 8.42
CA GLU A 72 -1.81 21.08 9.38
C GLU A 72 -3.32 21.41 9.36
N THR A 73 -4.12 20.70 8.56
CA THR A 73 -5.54 21.01 8.39
C THR A 73 -6.36 20.52 9.58
N SER A 74 -7.13 21.43 10.18
CA SER A 74 -8.19 21.09 11.15
C SER A 74 -9.27 20.21 10.51
N ASP A 75 -9.43 20.29 9.19
CA ASP A 75 -10.23 19.35 8.42
C ASP A 75 -9.42 18.07 8.24
N HIS A 76 -9.81 17.03 8.99
CA HIS A 76 -9.24 15.71 8.79
C HIS A 76 -9.40 15.31 7.33
N PRO A 77 -8.37 14.74 6.67
CA PRO A 77 -8.51 14.27 5.31
C PRO A 77 -9.60 13.20 5.29
N ALA A 78 -10.79 13.55 4.80
CA ALA A 78 -11.91 12.65 4.82
C ALA A 78 -11.56 11.45 3.93
N THR A 79 -11.67 10.25 4.50
CA THR A 79 -11.56 9.00 3.74
C THR A 79 -12.96 8.52 3.40
N THR A 80 -13.16 8.09 2.17
CA THR A 80 -14.41 7.46 1.75
C THR A 80 -14.16 5.97 1.53
N ASN A 81 -15.11 5.15 1.99
CA ASN A 81 -15.13 3.73 1.66
C ASN A 81 -15.62 3.57 0.21
N LEU A 82 -14.88 2.80 -0.58
CA LEU A 82 -15.30 2.41 -1.92
C LEU A 82 -16.10 1.11 -1.87
N GLU A 83 -16.69 0.74 -3.00
CA GLU A 83 -17.34 -0.57 -3.14
C GLU A 83 -16.32 -1.68 -2.80
N PRO A 84 -16.66 -2.62 -1.90
CA PRO A 84 -15.76 -3.70 -1.55
C PRO A 84 -15.62 -4.69 -2.71
N LEU A 85 -14.46 -5.34 -2.80
CA LEU A 85 -14.30 -6.51 -3.65
C LEU A 85 -15.03 -7.69 -3.01
N PRO A 86 -15.94 -8.38 -3.71
CA PRO A 86 -16.70 -9.48 -3.12
C PRO A 86 -15.80 -10.68 -2.79
N PRO A 87 -16.27 -11.61 -1.94
CA PRO A 87 -15.65 -12.93 -1.77
C PRO A 87 -15.36 -13.62 -3.11
N ASP A 88 -14.34 -14.48 -3.12
CA ASP A 88 -13.86 -15.20 -4.30
C ASP A 88 -13.42 -14.33 -5.48
N THR A 89 -13.09 -13.05 -5.23
CA THR A 89 -12.50 -12.17 -6.25
C THR A 89 -11.15 -12.72 -6.72
N ARG A 90 -10.93 -12.72 -8.03
CA ARG A 90 -9.71 -13.20 -8.70
C ARG A 90 -9.22 -12.13 -9.65
N LEU A 91 -7.95 -11.77 -9.52
CA LEU A 91 -7.31 -10.74 -10.31
C LEU A 91 -6.14 -11.36 -11.06
N PHE A 92 -6.27 -11.41 -12.38
CA PHE A 92 -5.23 -11.80 -13.31
C PHE A 92 -5.53 -11.15 -14.67
N GLN A 93 -4.58 -11.19 -15.58
CA GLN A 93 -4.71 -10.66 -16.93
C GLN A 93 -4.13 -11.68 -17.92
N SER A 94 -4.45 -11.50 -19.21
CA SER A 94 -3.77 -12.23 -20.30
C SER A 94 -2.25 -12.16 -20.11
N PRO A 95 -1.52 -13.28 -20.28
CA PRO A 95 -1.93 -14.53 -20.94
C PRO A 95 -2.43 -15.62 -19.97
N ILE A 96 -2.95 -15.26 -18.80
CA ILE A 96 -3.51 -16.23 -17.84
C ILE A 96 -4.98 -16.51 -18.16
N THR A 97 -5.32 -17.80 -18.16
CA THR A 97 -6.70 -18.29 -18.16
C THR A 97 -6.95 -19.18 -16.95
N LYS A 98 -8.22 -19.29 -16.54
CA LYS A 98 -8.65 -20.22 -15.49
C LYS A 98 -9.54 -21.29 -16.12
N THR A 99 -9.21 -22.56 -15.87
CA THR A 99 -9.99 -23.70 -16.35
C THR A 99 -11.25 -23.89 -15.50
N SER A 100 -12.19 -24.70 -15.99
CA SER A 100 -13.38 -25.11 -15.23
C SER A 100 -13.05 -25.95 -14.00
N SER A 101 -11.92 -26.68 -14.02
CA SER A 101 -11.37 -27.42 -12.85
C SER A 101 -10.76 -26.49 -11.79
N GLY A 102 -10.58 -25.20 -12.10
CA GLY A 102 -10.04 -24.20 -11.17
C GLY A 102 -8.53 -23.98 -11.28
N GLU A 103 -7.86 -24.62 -12.23
CA GLU A 103 -6.43 -24.48 -12.50
C GLU A 103 -6.15 -23.19 -13.27
N TYR A 104 -4.96 -22.63 -13.04
CA TYR A 104 -4.48 -21.46 -13.79
C TYR A 104 -3.45 -21.90 -14.82
N ILE A 105 -3.65 -21.49 -16.07
CA ILE A 105 -2.74 -21.76 -17.19
C ILE A 105 -2.19 -20.43 -17.69
N CYS A 106 -0.87 -20.33 -17.81
CA CYS A 106 -0.19 -19.18 -18.39
C CYS A 106 0.44 -19.60 -19.73
N GLU A 107 -0.05 -19.03 -20.83
CA GLU A 107 0.46 -19.32 -22.18
C GLU A 107 1.59 -18.38 -22.62
N GLY A 108 2.04 -17.48 -21.75
CA GLY A 108 3.16 -16.57 -22.03
C GLY A 108 4.33 -16.74 -21.09
N SER A 109 5.34 -15.88 -21.28
CA SER A 109 6.60 -15.92 -20.52
C SER A 109 6.49 -15.44 -19.07
N ASP A 110 5.41 -14.74 -18.71
CA ASP A 110 5.19 -14.25 -17.35
C ASP A 110 3.70 -14.10 -17.02
N GLY A 111 3.38 -14.30 -15.74
CA GLY A 111 2.01 -14.20 -15.26
C GLY A 111 1.93 -13.97 -13.75
N ALA A 112 0.82 -13.38 -13.30
CA ALA A 112 0.49 -13.34 -11.88
C ALA A 112 -1.02 -13.46 -11.65
N VAL A 113 -1.36 -14.11 -10.54
CA VAL A 113 -2.72 -14.24 -10.04
C VAL A 113 -2.74 -13.75 -8.59
N LEU A 114 -3.79 -13.02 -8.25
CA LEU A 114 -4.19 -12.72 -6.88
C LEU A 114 -5.60 -13.23 -6.66
N GLU A 115 -5.77 -14.15 -5.71
CA GLU A 115 -7.08 -14.57 -5.20
C GLU A 115 -7.37 -13.90 -3.86
N LEU A 116 -8.62 -13.48 -3.68
CA LEU A 116 -9.15 -12.87 -2.46
C LEU A 116 -10.38 -13.68 -1.99
N PRO A 117 -10.19 -14.83 -1.31
CA PRO A 117 -11.30 -15.72 -0.94
C PRO A 117 -12.38 -15.03 -0.10
N LYS A 118 -11.97 -14.12 0.80
CA LYS A 118 -12.88 -13.32 1.64
C LYS A 118 -13.18 -11.93 1.07
N GLY A 119 -12.76 -11.66 -0.16
CA GLY A 119 -12.85 -10.33 -0.76
C GLY A 119 -11.91 -9.32 -0.11
N ALA A 120 -12.20 -8.04 -0.34
CA ALA A 120 -11.42 -6.94 0.22
C ALA A 120 -12.28 -5.71 0.47
N ILE A 121 -11.92 -4.93 1.49
CA ILE A 121 -12.44 -3.59 1.70
C ILE A 121 -11.55 -2.59 0.98
N GLN A 122 -12.17 -1.51 0.49
CA GLN A 122 -11.48 -0.47 -0.26
C GLN A 122 -11.79 0.90 0.34
N GLY A 123 -10.81 1.79 0.30
CA GLY A 123 -10.99 3.16 0.75
C GLY A 123 -9.94 4.10 0.19
N GLU A 124 -10.28 5.37 0.09
CA GLU A 124 -9.41 6.41 -0.48
C GLU A 124 -9.59 7.77 0.19
N ALA A 125 -8.58 8.62 0.04
CA ALA A 125 -8.69 10.02 0.37
C ALA A 125 -9.65 10.72 -0.60
N THR A 126 -10.67 11.41 -0.06
CA THR A 126 -11.60 12.24 -0.83
C THR A 126 -10.91 13.38 -1.58
N ASN A 127 -9.79 13.88 -1.04
CA ASN A 127 -9.01 14.95 -1.65
C ASN A 127 -7.51 14.67 -1.47
N THR A 128 -6.85 14.32 -2.57
CA THR A 128 -5.41 14.02 -2.60
C THR A 128 -4.54 15.26 -2.80
N ARG A 129 -5.12 16.44 -3.08
CA ARG A 129 -4.33 17.67 -3.32
C ARG A 129 -3.49 18.08 -2.10
N PRO A 130 -3.99 18.04 -0.85
CA PRO A 130 -3.17 18.33 0.32
C PRO A 130 -2.01 17.35 0.50
N PHE A 131 -2.25 16.06 0.21
CA PHE A 131 -1.25 14.99 0.27
C PHE A 131 -0.11 15.28 -0.69
N ALA A 132 -0.44 15.54 -1.97
CA ALA A 132 0.54 15.88 -3.00
C ALA A 132 1.32 17.16 -2.67
N LYS A 133 0.63 18.20 -2.17
CA LYS A 133 1.27 19.48 -1.79
C LYS A 133 2.24 19.30 -0.63
N LEU A 134 1.90 18.49 0.37
CA LEU A 134 2.77 18.19 1.50
C LEU A 134 3.99 17.37 1.06
N ALA A 135 3.78 16.31 0.27
CA ALA A 135 4.85 15.48 -0.27
C ALA A 135 5.81 16.28 -1.15
N ALA A 136 5.31 17.17 -2.01
CA ALA A 136 6.14 18.03 -2.85
C ALA A 136 7.03 18.99 -2.04
N ARG A 137 6.55 19.45 -0.87
CA ARG A 137 7.29 20.37 0.02
C ARG A 137 8.33 19.66 0.87
N ASN A 138 8.05 18.43 1.31
CA ASN A 138 8.85 17.74 2.33
C ASN A 138 9.49 16.43 1.86
N GLY A 139 9.28 16.00 0.61
CA GLY A 139 9.74 14.70 0.11
C GLY A 139 11.24 14.46 0.28
N VAL A 140 12.07 15.49 0.07
CA VAL A 140 13.53 15.42 0.32
C VAL A 140 13.81 15.14 1.79
N ARG A 141 13.17 15.87 2.71
CA ARG A 141 13.32 15.66 4.17
C ARG A 141 12.84 14.29 4.60
N TRP A 142 11.75 13.78 4.00
CA TRP A 142 11.24 12.44 4.29
C TRP A 142 12.21 11.36 3.80
N TYR A 143 12.87 11.57 2.67
CA TYR A 143 13.93 10.69 2.18
C TYR A 143 15.15 10.70 3.11
N GLU A 144 15.63 11.88 3.51
CA GLU A 144 16.72 12.01 4.50
C GLU A 144 16.37 11.34 5.82
N TYR A 145 15.16 11.57 6.33
CA TYR A 145 14.65 10.87 7.52
C TYR A 145 14.71 9.35 7.36
N THR A 146 14.29 8.83 6.21
CA THR A 146 14.35 7.39 5.90
C THR A 146 15.78 6.86 5.98
N MET A 147 16.75 7.61 5.43
CA MET A 147 18.18 7.28 5.52
C MET A 147 18.69 7.28 6.96
N THR A 148 18.31 8.27 7.78
CA THR A 148 18.69 8.30 9.21
C THR A 148 18.11 7.16 10.03
N ARG A 149 17.06 6.49 9.53
CA ARG A 149 16.49 5.27 10.12
C ARG A 149 17.22 3.99 9.66
N GLY A 150 18.36 4.12 9.00
CA GLY A 150 19.17 2.99 8.52
C GLY A 150 18.50 2.22 7.36
N ARG A 151 17.61 2.87 6.61
CA ARG A 151 16.98 2.29 5.42
C ARG A 151 17.74 2.75 4.19
N ASP A 152 18.30 1.81 3.45
CA ASP A 152 18.94 2.07 2.15
C ASP A 152 17.89 1.96 1.04
N ILE A 153 17.45 3.11 0.52
CA ILE A 153 16.43 3.20 -0.53
C ILE A 153 16.88 4.11 -1.67
N SER A 154 16.53 3.75 -2.90
CA SER A 154 16.77 4.61 -4.07
C SER A 154 15.90 5.86 -4.03
N ASN A 155 16.40 6.97 -4.55
CA ASN A 155 15.60 8.19 -4.75
C ASN A 155 14.35 7.86 -5.59
N GLY A 156 13.21 8.42 -5.19
CA GLY A 156 11.91 8.16 -5.84
C GLY A 156 11.19 6.89 -5.37
N SER A 157 11.74 6.14 -4.41
CA SER A 157 11.11 4.90 -3.91
C SER A 157 10.12 5.10 -2.76
N LEU A 158 9.95 6.33 -2.27
CA LEU A 158 8.96 6.64 -1.25
C LEU A 158 7.56 6.71 -1.85
N TYR A 159 6.61 6.11 -1.15
CA TYR A 159 5.19 6.16 -1.45
C TYR A 159 4.46 6.94 -0.36
N LEU A 160 3.56 7.81 -0.79
CA LEU A 160 2.51 8.39 0.06
C LEU A 160 1.18 7.76 -0.36
N ILE A 161 0.55 7.03 0.55
CA ILE A 161 -0.64 6.23 0.26
C ILE A 161 -1.88 7.12 0.21
N THR A 162 -2.59 7.10 -0.91
CA THR A 162 -3.85 7.86 -1.11
C THR A 162 -5.09 6.97 -1.17
N SER A 163 -4.92 5.67 -1.44
CA SER A 163 -5.99 4.67 -1.44
C SER A 163 -5.44 3.31 -1.01
N VAL A 164 -6.32 2.45 -0.50
CA VAL A 164 -5.97 1.13 0.03
C VAL A 164 -7.01 0.09 -0.38
N THR A 165 -6.53 -1.14 -0.60
CA THR A 165 -7.35 -2.35 -0.68
C THR A 165 -6.84 -3.32 0.38
N LYS A 166 -7.69 -3.70 1.34
CA LYS A 166 -7.32 -4.58 2.46
C LYS A 166 -8.12 -5.87 2.42
N CYS A 167 -7.44 -6.98 2.63
CA CYS A 167 -8.06 -8.29 2.71
C CYS A 167 -7.61 -9.02 3.99
N ALA A 168 -8.42 -9.98 4.43
CA ALA A 168 -8.07 -10.86 5.56
C ALA A 168 -7.40 -12.16 5.10
N GLN A 169 -7.61 -12.55 3.83
CA GLN A 169 -7.05 -13.75 3.21
C GLN A 169 -6.71 -13.44 1.75
N TRP A 170 -5.56 -13.90 1.30
CA TRP A 170 -5.10 -13.77 -0.07
C TRP A 170 -4.33 -15.01 -0.50
N GLY A 171 -4.31 -15.27 -1.81
CA GLY A 171 -3.43 -16.24 -2.45
C GLY A 171 -2.73 -15.58 -3.62
N ILE A 172 -1.41 -15.81 -3.76
CA ILE A 172 -0.63 -15.27 -4.88
C ILE A 172 0.02 -16.44 -5.61
N ALA A 173 -0.07 -16.42 -6.93
CA ALA A 173 0.70 -17.29 -7.81
C ALA A 173 1.43 -16.45 -8.87
N VAL A 174 2.61 -16.91 -9.26
CA VAL A 174 3.42 -16.31 -10.32
C VAL A 174 3.89 -17.41 -11.26
N PHE A 175 3.99 -17.06 -12.54
CA PHE A 175 4.51 -17.91 -13.62
C PHE A 175 5.81 -17.30 -14.13
#